data_AF-A0A0F9GSL7-F1
#
_entry.id   AF-A0A0F9GSL7-F1
#
_cell.length_a   1.000
_cell.length_b   1.000
_cell.length_c   1.000
_cell.angle_alpha   90.00
_cell.angle_beta   90.00
_cell.angle_gamma   90.00
#
_symmetry.space_group_name_H-M   'P 1'
#
loop_
_entity.id
_entity.type
_entity.pdbx_description
1 polymer ?
#
loop_
_entity_poly.entity_id
_entity_poly.type
_entity_poly.pdbx_seq_one_letter_code
_entity_poly.pdbx_strand_id
1 'polypeptide(L)'
;MTEQEQEQILFVLPQNATHQKGHDLESTISRDLYNLTYLLSHQVEIPQGFLGGTYGYGADFENDTFRMYPYCWCEKEDCPWCSGCTCPDSAYHYHIDKREVSFEEWYRYYDYNVPNVQNPNWERISQEVNTHRTSTHDAICSHCTKGGPEGKPPGHSAPNFWHKPSGLKIWWYKYIGRGMEQIPKVTLPQWGKIYFECLTSIQEG
;
A
#
# COMPACT_ATOMS: atom_id res chain seq x y z
N MET A 1 -31.56 13.75 -6.28
CA MET A 1 -30.87 13.61 -4.99
C MET A 1 -30.59 15.02 -4.49
N THR A 2 -31.23 15.42 -3.41
CA THR A 2 -31.13 16.78 -2.86
C THR A 2 -29.90 16.91 -1.96
N GLU A 3 -29.40 18.13 -1.77
CA GLU A 3 -28.27 18.44 -0.86
C GLU A 3 -28.54 17.95 0.59
N GLN A 4 -29.82 17.85 0.99
CA GLN A 4 -30.23 17.34 2.30
C GLN A 4 -30.15 15.81 2.43
N GLU A 5 -30.21 15.06 1.33
CA GLU A 5 -30.04 13.59 1.34
C GLU A 5 -28.56 13.20 1.49
N GLN A 6 -27.62 14.09 1.12
CA GLN A 6 -26.18 13.85 1.30
C GLN A 6 -25.71 14.06 2.75
N GLU A 7 -26.37 14.93 3.53
CA GLU A 7 -26.03 15.14 4.94
C GLU A 7 -26.57 14.05 5.88
N GLN A 8 -27.65 13.35 5.51
CA GLN A 8 -28.20 12.27 6.35
C GLN A 8 -27.45 10.92 6.24
N ILE A 9 -26.62 10.73 5.20
CA ILE A 9 -25.83 9.50 5.02
C ILE A 9 -24.55 9.50 5.87
N LEU A 10 -24.24 10.60 6.57
CA LEU A 10 -23.04 10.70 7.42
C LEU A 10 -23.21 10.08 8.84
N PHE A 11 -24.37 9.51 9.19
CA PHE A 11 -24.67 9.18 10.59
C PHE A 11 -25.32 7.81 10.83
N VAL A 12 -24.71 6.72 10.33
CA VAL A 12 -24.88 5.38 10.92
C VAL A 12 -23.51 4.69 11.02
N LEU A 13 -22.56 5.31 11.72
CA LEU A 13 -21.49 4.56 12.37
C LEU A 13 -21.99 4.16 13.76
N PRO A 14 -21.83 2.91 14.21
CA PRO A 14 -22.31 2.47 15.51
C PRO A 14 -21.77 3.36 16.62
N GLN A 15 -22.68 3.97 17.39
CA GLN A 15 -22.42 4.97 18.45
C GLN A 15 -21.58 4.45 19.63
N ASN A 16 -21.04 3.24 19.55
CA ASN A 16 -20.17 2.62 20.56
C ASN A 16 -18.68 2.64 20.21
N ALA A 17 -18.28 3.29 19.11
CA ALA A 17 -16.88 3.66 18.90
C ALA A 17 -16.52 4.81 19.85
N THR A 18 -16.17 4.44 21.09
CA THR A 18 -15.66 5.38 22.08
C THR A 18 -14.60 6.28 21.46
N HIS A 19 -14.78 7.59 21.67
CA HIS A 19 -13.88 8.67 21.29
C HIS A 19 -12.51 8.49 21.97
N GLN A 20 -11.71 7.52 21.51
CA GLN A 20 -10.28 7.49 21.81
C GLN A 20 -9.65 8.63 21.01
N LYS A 21 -9.07 9.59 21.73
CA LYS A 21 -8.23 10.64 21.16
C LYS A 21 -7.20 10.01 20.21
N GLY A 22 -7.25 10.41 18.94
CA GLY A 22 -6.12 10.34 18.01
C GLY A 22 -5.90 9.00 17.30
N HIS A 23 -6.95 8.37 16.76
CA HIS A 23 -6.72 7.40 15.69
C HIS A 23 -6.33 8.17 14.42
N ASP A 24 -5.10 7.98 13.96
CA ASP A 24 -4.66 8.53 12.68
C ASP A 24 -5.43 7.88 11.52
N LEU A 25 -5.36 8.53 10.35
CA LEU A 25 -6.08 8.05 9.17
C LEU A 25 -5.65 6.63 8.77
N GLU A 26 -4.37 6.30 8.91
CA GLU A 26 -3.83 5.00 8.50
C GLU A 26 -4.39 3.87 9.37
N SER A 27 -4.52 4.09 10.67
CA SER A 27 -5.14 3.12 11.59
C SER A 27 -6.62 2.89 11.27
N THR A 28 -7.33 3.94 10.86
CA THR A 28 -8.74 3.88 10.46
C THR A 28 -8.90 3.06 9.18
N ILE A 29 -8.13 3.38 8.14
CA ILE A 29 -8.16 2.64 6.86
C ILE A 29 -7.83 1.16 7.10
N SER A 30 -6.78 0.88 7.88
CA SER A 30 -6.35 -0.49 8.17
C SER A 30 -7.46 -1.31 8.83
N ARG A 31 -8.10 -0.76 9.86
CA ARG A 31 -9.21 -1.41 10.57
C ARG A 31 -10.40 -1.66 9.64
N ASP A 32 -10.75 -0.69 8.82
CA ASP A 32 -11.91 -0.77 7.94
C ASP A 32 -11.68 -1.78 6.80
N LEU A 33 -10.48 -1.85 6.22
CA LEU A 33 -10.08 -2.89 5.27
C LEU A 33 -10.08 -4.30 5.89
N TYR A 34 -9.65 -4.42 7.14
CA TYR A 34 -9.73 -5.67 7.90
C TYR A 34 -11.19 -6.12 8.06
N ASN A 35 -12.09 -5.16 8.35
CA ASN A 35 -13.51 -5.44 8.44
C ASN A 35 -14.13 -5.84 7.09
N LEU A 36 -13.74 -5.21 5.97
CA LEU A 36 -14.16 -5.67 4.64
C LEU A 36 -13.73 -7.12 4.39
N THR A 37 -12.49 -7.48 4.77
CA THR A 37 -11.98 -8.85 4.61
C THR A 37 -12.78 -9.85 5.45
N TYR A 38 -13.18 -9.49 6.66
CA TYR A 38 -14.08 -10.30 7.50
C TYR A 38 -15.46 -10.51 6.85
N LEU A 39 -16.04 -9.47 6.25
CA LEU A 39 -17.33 -9.61 5.57
C LEU A 39 -17.20 -10.52 4.33
N LEU A 40 -16.15 -10.30 3.53
CA LEU A 40 -15.86 -11.07 2.32
C LEU A 40 -15.54 -12.54 2.61
N SER A 41 -15.01 -12.88 3.80
CA SER A 41 -14.71 -14.27 4.15
C SER A 41 -15.93 -15.20 4.19
N HIS A 42 -17.14 -14.63 4.14
CA HIS A 42 -18.39 -15.39 4.03
C HIS A 42 -18.74 -15.74 2.58
N GLN A 43 -18.11 -15.09 1.59
CA GLN A 43 -18.38 -15.23 0.16
C GLN A 43 -17.19 -15.85 -0.59
N VAL A 44 -15.97 -15.56 -0.16
CA VAL A 44 -14.73 -16.01 -0.81
C VAL A 44 -13.76 -16.64 0.19
N GLU A 45 -12.89 -17.51 -0.31
CA GLU A 45 -11.78 -18.04 0.50
C GLU A 45 -10.76 -16.93 0.77
N ILE A 46 -10.37 -16.80 2.05
CA ILE A 46 -9.39 -15.82 2.49
C ILE A 46 -8.06 -16.49 2.84
N PRO A 47 -6.91 -15.95 2.40
CA PRO A 47 -5.61 -16.48 2.80
C PRO A 47 -5.43 -16.38 4.31
N GLN A 48 -5.04 -17.51 4.92
CA GLN A 48 -4.69 -17.56 6.34
C GLN A 48 -3.19 -17.33 6.52
N GLY A 49 -2.81 -16.61 7.57
CA GLY A 49 -1.40 -16.47 7.92
C GLY A 49 -1.18 -16.00 9.35
N PHE A 50 0.01 -16.28 9.88
CA PHE A 50 0.32 -16.05 11.29
C PHE A 50 0.41 -14.56 11.66
N LEU A 51 1.12 -13.76 10.84
CA LEU A 51 1.46 -12.38 11.21
C LEU A 51 0.34 -11.35 11.02
N GLY A 52 -0.52 -11.52 10.01
CA GLY A 52 -1.66 -10.64 9.75
C GLY A 52 -2.94 -11.04 10.51
N GLY A 53 -2.92 -12.15 11.24
CA GLY A 53 -4.15 -12.75 11.76
C GLY A 53 -5.07 -13.27 10.66
N THR A 54 -6.31 -13.60 11.04
CA THR A 54 -7.27 -14.28 10.17
C THR A 54 -7.66 -13.46 8.94
N TYR A 55 -7.80 -12.13 9.07
CA TYR A 55 -8.32 -11.26 8.01
C TYR A 55 -7.30 -10.23 7.51
N GLY A 56 -6.04 -10.31 7.96
CA GLY A 56 -5.07 -9.28 7.65
C GLY A 56 -4.49 -9.36 6.26
N TYR A 57 -4.65 -10.46 5.53
CA TYR A 57 -4.04 -10.61 4.20
C TYR A 57 -4.89 -10.03 3.06
N GLY A 58 -6.14 -9.63 3.35
CA GLY A 58 -7.13 -9.27 2.33
C GLY A 58 -7.92 -10.49 1.81
N ALA A 59 -8.74 -10.25 0.81
CA ALA A 59 -9.52 -11.26 0.09
C ALA A 59 -9.29 -11.11 -1.42
N ASP A 60 -9.41 -12.20 -2.18
CA ASP A 60 -9.47 -12.13 -3.65
C ASP A 60 -10.93 -11.88 -4.06
N PHE A 61 -11.27 -10.61 -4.28
CA PHE A 61 -12.65 -10.18 -4.54
C PHE A 61 -12.67 -9.01 -5.52
N GLU A 62 -13.63 -9.02 -6.44
CA GLU A 62 -13.85 -7.92 -7.36
C GLU A 62 -15.33 -7.76 -7.71
N ASN A 63 -15.81 -6.52 -7.66
CA ASN A 63 -17.11 -6.11 -8.21
C ASN A 63 -16.98 -4.77 -8.95
N ASP A 64 -18.09 -4.16 -9.38
CA ASP A 64 -18.08 -2.88 -10.11
C ASP A 64 -17.56 -1.70 -9.28
N THR A 65 -17.62 -1.78 -7.95
CA THR A 65 -17.23 -0.71 -7.03
C THR A 65 -15.76 -0.80 -6.63
N PHE A 66 -15.29 -1.98 -6.27
CA PHE A 66 -13.92 -2.14 -5.81
C PHE A 66 -13.35 -3.52 -6.13
N ARG A 67 -12.02 -3.58 -6.01
CA ARG A 67 -11.26 -4.80 -6.00
C ARG A 67 -10.44 -4.88 -4.73
N MET A 68 -10.36 -6.07 -4.15
CA MET A 68 -9.39 -6.44 -3.15
C MET A 68 -8.61 -7.63 -3.67
N TYR A 69 -7.29 -7.62 -3.45
CA TYR A 69 -6.43 -8.75 -3.76
C TYR A 69 -5.38 -8.93 -2.67
N PRO A 70 -5.17 -10.16 -2.18
CA PRO A 70 -4.18 -10.40 -1.15
C PRO A 70 -2.77 -10.07 -1.62
N TYR A 71 -1.87 -9.87 -0.67
CA TYR A 71 -0.47 -9.70 -1.04
C TYR A 71 0.06 -10.97 -1.73
N CYS A 72 0.70 -10.80 -2.90
CA CYS A 72 1.25 -11.91 -3.66
C CYS A 72 2.79 -11.96 -3.57
N TRP A 73 3.30 -13.18 -3.40
CA TRP A 73 4.72 -13.52 -3.31
C TRP A 73 5.08 -14.72 -4.18
N CYS A 74 4.35 -14.94 -5.27
CA CYS A 74 4.59 -16.10 -6.13
C CYS A 74 5.86 -15.98 -6.99
N GLU A 75 6.49 -14.81 -6.99
CA GLU A 75 7.73 -14.47 -7.72
C GLU A 75 7.65 -14.61 -9.25
N LYS A 76 6.49 -14.97 -9.79
CA LYS A 76 6.27 -15.08 -11.24
C LYS A 76 6.49 -13.73 -11.93
N GLU A 77 7.08 -13.79 -13.12
CA GLU A 77 7.42 -12.64 -13.95
C GLU A 77 6.21 -11.93 -14.56
N ASP A 78 5.06 -12.59 -14.64
CA ASP A 78 3.82 -12.06 -15.20
C ASP A 78 2.79 -11.68 -14.14
N CYS A 79 3.05 -11.99 -12.86
CA CYS A 79 2.10 -11.72 -11.79
C CYS A 79 1.99 -10.22 -11.51
N PRO A 80 0.80 -9.61 -11.67
CA PRO A 80 0.65 -8.18 -11.51
C PRO A 80 0.71 -7.72 -10.05
N TRP A 81 0.41 -8.60 -9.07
CA TRP A 81 0.43 -8.29 -7.63
C TRP A 81 1.73 -8.67 -6.91
N CYS A 82 2.62 -9.42 -7.57
CA CYS A 82 3.83 -9.85 -6.91
C CYS A 82 4.71 -8.63 -6.61
N SER A 83 5.12 -8.50 -5.34
CA SER A 83 6.08 -7.49 -4.93
C SER A 83 7.41 -7.72 -5.63
N GLY A 84 7.80 -6.79 -6.47
CA GLY A 84 9.11 -6.76 -7.09
C GLY A 84 8.99 -6.77 -8.59
N CYS A 85 9.15 -5.61 -9.21
CA CYS A 85 9.87 -5.60 -10.47
C CYS A 85 11.31 -6.02 -10.18
N THR A 86 11.83 -7.00 -10.92
CA THR A 86 13.28 -7.21 -11.04
C THR A 86 13.82 -6.16 -12.00
N CYS A 87 13.79 -4.91 -11.53
CA CYS A 87 14.27 -3.78 -12.29
C CYS A 87 15.80 -3.78 -12.17
N PRO A 88 16.55 -3.70 -13.28
CA PRO A 88 18.00 -3.58 -13.21
C PRO A 88 18.38 -2.27 -12.50
N ASP A 89 19.59 -2.19 -11.94
CA ASP A 89 20.06 -0.95 -11.28
C ASP A 89 20.00 0.27 -12.20
N SER A 90 20.09 0.07 -13.52
CA SER A 90 19.92 1.13 -14.53
C SER A 90 18.52 1.73 -14.59
N ALA A 91 17.53 1.14 -13.91
CA ALA A 91 16.17 1.67 -13.81
C ALA A 91 15.99 2.69 -12.66
N TYR A 92 17.03 2.90 -11.85
CA TYR A 92 16.99 3.78 -10.69
C TYR A 92 17.92 4.98 -10.87
N HIS A 93 17.53 6.11 -10.27
CA HIS A 93 18.33 7.31 -10.14
C HIS A 93 18.87 7.39 -8.72
N TYR A 94 20.19 7.36 -8.59
CA TYR A 94 20.88 7.38 -7.31
C TYR A 94 21.43 8.77 -7.05
N HIS A 95 21.28 9.26 -5.83
CA HIS A 95 21.77 10.59 -5.46
C HIS A 95 22.61 10.53 -4.19
N ILE A 96 23.67 11.34 -4.15
CA ILE A 96 24.44 11.69 -2.94
C ILE A 96 24.40 13.20 -2.81
N ASP A 97 23.91 13.71 -1.68
CA ASP A 97 23.76 15.15 -1.44
C ASP A 97 23.04 15.88 -2.58
N LYS A 98 21.98 15.24 -3.09
CA LYS A 98 21.15 15.70 -4.23
C LYS A 98 21.86 15.71 -5.59
N ARG A 99 23.13 15.31 -5.68
CA ARG A 99 23.82 15.10 -6.95
C ARG A 99 23.56 13.67 -7.44
N GLU A 100 23.08 13.54 -8.68
CA GLU A 100 22.89 12.24 -9.31
C GLU A 100 24.24 11.55 -9.57
N VAL A 101 24.30 10.24 -9.29
CA VAL A 101 25.49 9.39 -9.35
C VAL A 101 25.15 8.02 -9.93
N SER A 102 26.16 7.26 -10.33
CA SER A 102 25.98 5.86 -10.70
C SER A 102 25.66 4.99 -9.47
N PHE A 103 25.06 3.82 -9.69
CA PHE A 103 24.86 2.82 -8.63
C PHE A 103 26.17 2.46 -7.92
N GLU A 104 27.27 2.31 -8.66
CA GLU A 104 28.57 1.95 -8.10
C GLU A 104 29.12 3.05 -7.18
N GLU A 105 29.04 4.31 -7.60
CA GLU A 105 29.45 5.45 -6.78
C GLU A 105 28.56 5.61 -5.55
N TRP A 106 27.24 5.41 -5.73
CA TRP A 106 26.31 5.32 -4.62
C TRP A 106 26.76 4.21 -3.68
N TYR A 107 26.75 2.94 -4.07
CA TYR A 107 27.12 1.81 -3.22
C TYR A 107 28.43 2.02 -2.44
N ARG A 108 29.51 2.45 -3.13
CA ARG A 108 30.81 2.73 -2.50
C ARG A 108 30.78 3.84 -1.45
N TYR A 109 29.93 4.86 -1.62
CA TYR A 109 29.79 5.90 -0.60
C TYR A 109 29.30 5.33 0.74
N TYR A 110 28.42 4.32 0.72
CA TYR A 110 28.01 3.66 1.96
C TYR A 110 29.16 2.87 2.57
N ASP A 111 29.78 1.99 1.78
CA ASP A 111 30.86 1.12 2.27
C ASP A 111 32.06 1.92 2.80
N TYR A 112 32.34 3.08 2.22
CA TYR A 112 33.43 3.95 2.65
C TYR A 112 33.12 4.70 3.96
N ASN A 113 31.87 5.14 4.14
CA ASN A 113 31.50 6.01 5.27
C ASN A 113 30.85 5.26 6.44
N VAL A 114 30.34 4.05 6.22
CA VAL A 114 29.76 3.21 7.27
C VAL A 114 30.82 2.24 7.78
N PRO A 115 31.14 2.25 9.08
CA PRO A 115 32.11 1.32 9.63
C PRO A 115 31.60 -0.12 9.56
N ASN A 116 32.45 -1.07 9.92
CA ASN A 116 32.01 -2.45 10.09
C ASN A 116 30.87 -2.56 11.13
N VAL A 117 29.91 -3.46 10.90
CA VAL A 117 28.75 -3.77 11.77
C VAL A 117 29.10 -4.10 13.23
N GLN A 118 30.33 -4.56 13.53
CA GLN A 118 30.80 -4.76 14.91
C GLN A 118 31.08 -3.44 15.66
N ASN A 119 31.06 -2.29 14.99
CA ASN A 119 31.19 -0.99 15.64
C ASN A 119 29.94 -0.68 16.48
N PRO A 120 30.06 -0.34 17.78
CA PRO A 120 28.90 -0.06 18.62
C PRO A 120 28.06 1.15 18.16
N ASN A 121 28.63 2.03 17.34
CA ASN A 121 27.94 3.18 16.74
C ASN A 121 27.46 2.93 15.31
N TRP A 122 27.55 1.70 14.79
CA TRP A 122 27.24 1.37 13.40
C TRP A 122 25.85 1.86 13.00
N GLU A 123 24.83 1.62 13.82
CA GLU A 123 23.45 1.99 13.49
C GLU A 123 23.28 3.51 13.33
N ARG A 124 23.79 4.29 14.28
CA ARG A 124 23.76 5.75 14.22
C ARG A 124 24.46 6.28 12.97
N ILE A 125 25.66 5.76 12.67
CA ILE A 125 26.45 6.19 11.51
C ILE A 125 25.78 5.77 10.19
N SER A 126 25.25 4.54 10.12
CA SER A 126 24.49 4.03 8.97
C SER A 126 23.28 4.91 8.69
N GLN A 127 22.51 5.28 9.71
CA GLN A 127 21.38 6.19 9.59
C GLN A 127 21.82 7.58 9.10
N GLU A 128 22.89 8.14 9.69
CA GLU A 128 23.46 9.43 9.29
C GLU A 128 23.90 9.41 7.82
N VAL A 129 24.69 8.42 7.41
CA VAL A 129 25.11 8.23 6.01
C VAL A 129 23.90 8.07 5.10
N ASN A 130 22.87 7.33 5.52
CA ASN A 130 21.63 7.16 4.77
C ASN A 130 20.86 8.48 4.53
N THR A 131 21.05 9.51 5.36
CA THR A 131 20.44 10.83 5.11
C THR A 131 21.02 11.55 3.88
N HIS A 132 22.25 11.20 3.48
CA HIS A 132 22.93 11.79 2.33
C HIS A 132 22.58 11.12 1.02
N ARG A 133 21.95 9.95 1.06
CA ARG A 133 21.73 9.10 -0.10
C ARG A 133 20.26 8.82 -0.32
N THR A 134 19.83 8.97 -1.55
CA THR A 134 18.48 8.56 -1.96
C THR A 134 18.57 7.76 -3.24
N SER A 135 17.60 6.87 -3.44
CA SER A 135 17.31 6.30 -4.73
C SER A 135 15.87 6.65 -5.08
N THR A 136 15.66 7.01 -6.33
CA THR A 136 14.33 7.18 -6.90
C THR A 136 14.23 6.29 -8.13
N HIS A 137 13.00 6.01 -8.53
CA HIS A 137 12.72 5.20 -9.71
C HIS A 137 11.75 5.98 -10.57
N ASP A 138 11.87 5.85 -11.89
CA ASP A 138 10.93 6.48 -12.79
C ASP A 138 9.51 6.03 -12.48
N ALA A 139 8.56 6.94 -12.75
CA ALA A 139 7.16 6.59 -12.72
C ALA A 139 6.97 5.38 -13.65
N ILE A 140 7.28 5.47 -14.94
CA ILE A 140 7.14 4.32 -15.85
C ILE A 140 8.49 3.63 -15.98
N CYS A 141 8.60 2.39 -15.49
CA CYS A 141 9.79 1.59 -15.76
C CYS A 141 9.56 0.65 -16.93
N SER A 142 10.34 0.85 -17.99
CA SER A 142 10.36 0.02 -19.18
C SER A 142 10.81 -1.43 -18.92
N HIS A 143 11.46 -1.69 -17.77
CA HIS A 143 11.86 -3.03 -17.34
C HIS A 143 10.77 -3.75 -16.55
N CYS A 144 9.75 -3.05 -16.04
CA CYS A 144 8.57 -3.65 -15.44
C CYS A 144 7.67 -4.23 -16.54
N THR A 145 7.99 -5.42 -17.06
CA THR A 145 7.05 -6.17 -17.93
C THR A 145 5.96 -6.87 -17.13
N LYS A 146 6.09 -6.92 -15.80
CA LYS A 146 5.13 -7.54 -14.87
C LYS A 146 3.75 -6.93 -15.07
N GLY A 147 2.84 -7.72 -15.67
CA GLY A 147 1.38 -7.65 -15.68
C GLY A 147 0.72 -6.39 -16.29
N GLY A 148 -0.28 -6.62 -17.15
CA GLY A 148 -1.04 -5.61 -17.91
C GLY A 148 -1.94 -4.66 -17.10
N PRO A 149 -3.06 -4.16 -17.68
CA PRO A 149 -3.81 -2.97 -17.21
C PRO A 149 -4.68 -3.19 -15.95
N GLU A 150 -4.11 -3.80 -14.91
CA GLU A 150 -4.75 -4.08 -13.61
C GLU A 150 -4.76 -2.87 -12.67
N GLY A 151 -5.08 -1.69 -13.21
CA GLY A 151 -5.09 -0.45 -12.44
C GLY A 151 -3.72 -0.03 -11.92
N LYS A 152 -2.62 -0.48 -12.52
CA LYS A 152 -1.26 -0.14 -12.06
C LYS A 152 -0.95 1.32 -12.34
N PRO A 153 -0.60 2.13 -11.31
CA PRO A 153 0.12 3.35 -11.59
C PRO A 153 1.54 2.98 -12.02
N PRO A 154 2.18 3.85 -12.81
CA PRO A 154 3.58 3.70 -13.12
C PRO A 154 4.41 3.46 -11.84
N GLY A 155 5.23 2.40 -11.85
CA GLY A 155 6.25 2.16 -10.82
C GLY A 155 5.76 1.29 -9.66
N HIS A 156 4.49 0.87 -9.69
CA HIS A 156 3.90 -0.01 -8.68
C HIS A 156 3.41 -1.33 -9.29
N SER A 157 3.34 -2.37 -8.45
CA SER A 157 2.49 -3.52 -8.71
C SER A 157 1.01 -3.11 -8.71
N ALA A 158 0.13 -4.02 -9.14
CA ALA A 158 -1.30 -3.84 -8.97
C ALA A 158 -1.62 -3.65 -7.47
N PRO A 159 -2.56 -2.76 -7.14
CA PRO A 159 -2.89 -2.48 -5.76
C PRO A 159 -3.57 -3.66 -5.09
N ASN A 160 -3.40 -3.74 -3.78
CA ASN A 160 -4.11 -4.71 -2.96
C ASN A 160 -5.57 -4.31 -2.73
N PHE A 161 -5.87 -3.01 -2.76
CA PHE A 161 -7.24 -2.51 -2.78
C PHE A 161 -7.38 -1.38 -3.79
N TRP A 162 -8.41 -1.45 -4.63
CA TRP A 162 -8.71 -0.43 -5.63
C TRP A 162 -10.19 -0.09 -5.59
N HIS A 163 -10.51 1.12 -5.14
CA HIS A 163 -11.83 1.67 -5.30
C HIS A 163 -11.96 2.30 -6.69
N LYS A 164 -12.76 1.67 -7.56
CA LYS A 164 -12.84 1.99 -9.00
C LYS A 164 -13.42 3.40 -9.23
N PRO A 165 -14.54 3.82 -8.59
CA PRO A 165 -15.13 5.14 -8.83
C PRO A 165 -14.22 6.32 -8.44
N SER A 166 -13.52 6.25 -7.31
CA SER A 166 -12.62 7.33 -6.88
C SER A 166 -11.21 7.21 -7.45
N GLY A 167 -10.86 6.06 -8.01
CA GLY A 167 -9.50 5.74 -8.45
C GLY A 167 -8.50 5.50 -7.32
N LEU A 168 -8.94 5.50 -6.05
CA LEU A 168 -8.10 5.25 -4.87
C LEU A 168 -7.51 3.85 -4.93
N LYS A 169 -6.19 3.79 -4.82
CA LYS A 169 -5.40 2.56 -4.77
C LYS A 169 -4.63 2.50 -3.46
N ILE A 170 -4.61 1.33 -2.85
CA ILE A 170 -3.91 1.06 -1.60
C ILE A 170 -3.04 -0.18 -1.78
N TRP A 171 -1.81 -0.10 -1.30
CA TRP A 171 -0.87 -1.21 -1.19
C TRP A 171 -0.58 -1.49 0.27
N TRP A 172 -0.32 -2.75 0.61
CA TRP A 172 0.24 -3.14 1.90
C TRP A 172 1.31 -4.21 1.69
N TYR A 173 2.32 -4.23 2.55
CA TYR A 173 3.36 -5.25 2.54
C TYR A 173 2.95 -6.44 3.41
N LYS A 174 2.71 -7.58 2.77
CA LYS A 174 2.27 -8.85 3.38
C LYS A 174 0.86 -8.83 3.99
N TYR A 175 0.54 -7.87 4.84
CA TYR A 175 -0.78 -7.74 5.47
C TYR A 175 -1.18 -6.28 5.70
N ILE A 176 -2.48 -6.02 5.79
CA ILE A 176 -3.13 -4.73 6.01
C ILE A 176 -2.52 -4.06 7.25
N GLY A 177 -2.19 -2.76 7.12
CA GLY A 177 -1.56 -1.95 8.16
C GLY A 177 -0.03 -2.01 8.20
N ARG A 178 0.62 -2.84 7.37
CA ARG A 178 2.09 -2.88 7.27
C ARG A 178 2.57 -2.23 5.99
N GLY A 179 3.35 -1.16 6.12
CA GLY A 179 3.94 -0.45 4.97
C GLY A 179 2.86 0.03 4.00
N MET A 180 1.78 0.60 4.54
CA MET A 180 0.65 1.01 3.75
C MET A 180 0.94 2.27 2.93
N GLU A 181 0.55 2.22 1.67
CA GLU A 181 0.64 3.36 0.76
C GLU A 181 -0.72 3.59 0.09
N GLN A 182 -1.05 4.86 -0.16
CA GLN A 182 -2.30 5.24 -0.81
C GLN A 182 -2.05 6.29 -1.91
N ILE A 183 -2.68 6.08 -3.07
CA ILE A 183 -2.62 6.99 -4.21
C ILE A 183 -4.04 7.12 -4.82
N PRO A 184 -4.62 8.34 -4.88
CA PRO A 184 -4.15 9.55 -4.21
C PRO A 184 -4.26 9.44 -2.68
N LYS A 185 -3.66 10.39 -1.95
CA LYS A 185 -3.90 10.52 -0.51
C LYS A 185 -5.32 11.03 -0.29
N VAL A 186 -6.09 10.35 0.57
CA VAL A 186 -7.45 10.74 0.95
C VAL A 186 -7.48 11.30 2.37
N THR A 187 -8.54 12.03 2.68
CA THR A 187 -8.89 12.49 4.04
C THR A 187 -9.84 11.49 4.71
N LEU A 188 -10.04 11.60 6.02
CA LEU A 188 -11.00 10.77 6.76
C LEU A 188 -12.43 10.83 6.18
N PRO A 189 -13.01 12.00 5.85
CA PRO A 189 -14.35 12.05 5.24
C PRO A 189 -14.42 11.36 3.88
N GLN A 190 -13.38 11.53 3.05
CA GLN A 190 -13.31 10.85 1.74
C GLN A 190 -13.21 9.34 1.90
N TRP A 191 -12.40 8.86 2.84
CA TRP A 191 -12.31 7.44 3.16
C TRP A 191 -13.65 6.89 3.66
N GLY A 192 -14.32 7.59 4.57
CA GLY A 192 -15.63 7.18 5.10
C GLY A 192 -16.66 6.95 3.99
N LYS A 193 -16.71 7.84 2.99
CA LYS A 193 -17.55 7.66 1.80
C LYS A 193 -17.18 6.42 0.99
N ILE A 194 -15.89 6.25 0.67
CA ILE A 194 -15.37 5.11 -0.10
C ILE A 194 -15.70 3.78 0.60
N TYR A 195 -15.46 3.73 1.91
CA TYR A 195 -15.71 2.53 2.71
C TYR A 195 -17.20 2.19 2.74
N PHE A 196 -18.09 3.18 2.87
CA PHE A 196 -19.53 2.96 2.81
C PHE A 196 -19.98 2.42 1.44
N GLU A 197 -19.48 3.00 0.35
CA GLU A 197 -19.76 2.51 -1.02
C GLU A 197 -19.32 1.04 -1.19
N CYS A 198 -18.17 0.66 -0.63
CA CYS A 198 -17.71 -0.74 -0.63
C CYS A 198 -18.65 -1.64 0.17
N LEU A 199 -19.06 -1.25 1.39
CA LEU A 199 -19.99 -2.02 2.22
C LEU A 199 -21.33 -2.27 1.50
N THR A 200 -21.93 -1.23 0.91
CA THR A 200 -23.17 -1.36 0.16
C THR A 200 -23.00 -2.32 -1.02
N SER A 201 -21.89 -2.21 -1.76
CA SER A 201 -21.65 -3.07 -2.93
C SER A 201 -21.44 -4.55 -2.60
N ILE A 202 -21.10 -4.91 -1.35
CA ILE A 202 -21.01 -6.30 -0.89
C ILE A 202 -22.40 -6.85 -0.57
N GLN A 203 -23.35 -6.00 -0.14
CA GLN A 203 -24.70 -6.40 0.24
C GLN A 203 -25.65 -6.54 -0.96
N GLU A 204 -25.39 -5.79 -2.04
CA GLU A 204 -26.20 -5.78 -3.26
C GLU A 204 -25.79 -6.85 -4.28
N GLY A 205 -24.61 -7.45 -4.13
CA GLY A 205 -24.08 -8.54 -4.97
C GLY A 205 -24.35 -9.91 -4.40
#